data_AF-T0YUD2-F1
#
_entry.id   AF-T0YUD2-F1
#
_cell.length_a   1.000
_cell.length_b   1.000
_cell.length_c   1.000
_cell.angle_alpha   90.00
_cell.angle_beta   90.00
_cell.angle_gamma   90.00
#
_symmetry.space_group_name_H-M   'P 1'
#
loop_
_entity.id
_entity.type
_entity.pdbx_description
1 polymer ?
#
loop_
_entity_poly.entity_id
_entity_poly.type
_entity_poly.pdbx_seq_one_letter_code
_entity_poly.pdbx_strand_id
1 'polypeptide(L)'
;MDRRNQSVVGTRVERTTRALIWIPLKGREAESVRKALAKERKRLPRPMRLTRTYDRGQERAQHQRFTRETRRPVYGAHPQRP
;
A
#
# COMPACT_ATOMS: atom_id res chain seq x y z
N MET A 1 -9.72 24.91 -19.27
CA MET A 1 -9.77 23.46 -18.99
C MET A 1 -9.24 23.24 -17.58
N ASP A 2 -10.15 23.01 -16.62
CA ASP A 2 -9.83 22.84 -15.20
C ASP A 2 -9.16 21.47 -14.95
N ARG A 3 -7.84 21.47 -14.72
CA ARG A 3 -7.05 20.27 -14.46
C ARG A 3 -7.14 19.94 -12.98
N ARG A 4 -8.22 19.28 -12.56
CA ARG A 4 -8.42 18.85 -11.16
C ARG A 4 -7.13 18.19 -10.62
N ASN A 5 -6.59 18.73 -9.54
CA ASN A 5 -5.44 18.23 -8.78
C ASN A 5 -5.74 16.85 -8.16
N GLN A 6 -5.74 15.79 -8.98
CA GLN A 6 -6.00 14.42 -8.54
C GLN A 6 -4.71 13.65 -8.22
N SER A 7 -3.72 14.34 -7.65
CA SER A 7 -2.49 13.70 -7.21
C SER A 7 -2.78 12.79 -6.02
N VAL A 8 -2.51 11.49 -6.17
CA VAL A 8 -2.70 10.50 -5.11
C VAL A 8 -1.33 9.95 -4.71
N VAL A 9 -1.07 9.91 -3.40
CA VAL A 9 0.16 9.34 -2.84
C VAL A 9 -0.19 8.19 -1.91
N GLY A 10 0.51 7.07 -2.08
CA GLY A 10 0.50 5.98 -1.13
C GLY A 10 1.61 6.21 -0.11
N THR A 11 1.28 6.06 1.16
CA THR A 11 2.26 6.20 2.25
C THR A 11 2.51 4.85 2.89
N ARG A 12 3.78 4.55 3.13
CA ARG A 12 4.21 3.37 3.88
C ARG A 12 5.12 3.80 5.03
N VAL A 13 4.86 3.22 6.19
CA VAL A 13 5.67 3.44 7.40
C VAL A 13 6.20 2.09 7.86
N GLU A 14 7.51 1.99 8.06
CA GLU A 14 8.12 0.87 8.76
C GLU A 14 8.01 1.10 10.27
N ARG A 15 7.46 0.14 11.02
CA ARG A 15 7.00 0.36 12.40
C ARG A 15 8.14 0.50 13.41
N THR A 16 9.30 -0.08 13.13
CA THR A 16 10.45 -0.14 14.04
C THR A 16 11.28 1.13 13.96
N THR A 17 11.73 1.47 12.75
CA THR A 17 12.59 2.62 12.43
C THR A 17 11.80 3.90 12.16
N ARG A 18 10.48 3.79 11.98
CA ARG A 18 9.59 4.90 11.57
C ARG A 18 9.96 5.51 10.22
N ALA A 19 10.71 4.76 9.39
CA ALA A 19 11.02 5.19 8.04
C ALA A 19 9.74 5.38 7.21
N LEU A 20 9.60 6.57 6.63
CA LEU A 20 8.49 6.96 5.78
C LEU A 20 8.88 6.80 4.31
N ILE A 21 8.04 6.13 3.54
CA ILE A 21 8.22 5.96 2.09
C ILE A 21 6.99 6.47 1.38
N TRP A 22 7.18 7.45 0.52
CA TRP A 22 6.16 7.96 -0.40
C TRP A 22 6.17 7.19 -1.70
N ILE A 23 4.97 6.87 -2.16
CA ILE A 23 4.75 6.00 -3.30
C ILE A 23 3.82 6.74 -4.24
N PRO A 24 4.32 7.35 -5.33
CA PRO A 24 3.48 8.07 -6.26
C PRO A 24 2.50 7.10 -6.92
N LEU A 25 1.21 7.43 -6.89
CA LEU A 25 0.15 6.62 -7.47
C LEU A 25 -0.41 7.30 -8.72
N LYS A 26 -0.78 6.51 -9.73
CA LYS A 26 -1.46 7.01 -10.94
C LYS A 26 -2.95 7.28 -10.70
N GLY A 27 -3.50 6.79 -9.59
CA GLY A 27 -4.90 6.92 -9.20
C GLY A 27 -5.21 6.05 -7.97
N ARG A 28 -6.38 6.28 -7.37
CA ARG A 28 -6.86 5.62 -6.15
C ARG A 28 -7.43 4.21 -6.35
N GLU A 29 -7.59 3.78 -7.60
CA GLU A 29 -8.13 2.47 -7.94
C GLU A 29 -7.29 1.34 -7.36
N ALA A 30 -7.95 0.29 -6.85
CA ALA A 30 -7.28 -0.80 -6.14
C ALA A 30 -6.17 -1.49 -6.95
N GLU A 31 -6.31 -1.54 -8.28
CA GLU A 31 -5.27 -2.07 -9.16
C GLU A 31 -4.03 -1.17 -9.22
N SER A 32 -4.22 0.14 -9.40
CA SER A 32 -3.14 1.13 -9.45
C SER A 32 -2.33 1.08 -8.16
N VAL A 33 -3.05 1.07 -7.02
CA VAL A 33 -2.48 0.97 -5.68
C VAL A 33 -1.72 -0.36 -5.50
N ARG A 34 -2.32 -1.51 -5.84
CA ARG A 34 -1.66 -2.82 -5.77
C ARG A 34 -0.36 -2.85 -6.57
N LYS A 35 -0.39 -2.42 -7.83
CA LYS A 35 0.76 -2.47 -8.74
C LYS A 35 1.91 -1.60 -8.23
N ALA A 36 1.63 -0.36 -7.82
CA ALA A 36 2.63 0.55 -7.28
C ALA A 36 3.31 -0.01 -6.03
N LEU A 37 2.51 -0.61 -5.14
CA LEU A 37 2.99 -1.15 -3.88
C LEU A 37 3.76 -2.46 -4.04
N ALA A 38 3.36 -3.31 -4.97
CA ALA A 38 4.12 -4.51 -5.31
C ALA A 38 5.50 -4.14 -5.89
N LYS A 39 5.55 -3.08 -6.71
CA LYS A 39 6.80 -2.53 -7.25
C LYS A 39 7.69 -1.92 -6.17
N GLU A 40 7.14 -1.10 -5.27
CA GLU A 40 7.87 -0.53 -4.15
C GLU A 40 8.44 -1.63 -3.24
N ARG A 41 7.62 -2.63 -2.87
CA ARG A 41 8.08 -3.74 -2.03
C ARG A 41 9.28 -4.47 -2.61
N LYS A 42 9.39 -4.60 -3.94
CA LYS A 42 10.55 -5.22 -4.61
C LYS A 42 11.84 -4.43 -4.46
N ARG A 43 11.79 -3.16 -4.04
CA ARG A 43 12.95 -2.28 -3.84
C ARG A 43 13.49 -2.28 -2.40
N LEU A 44 12.70 -2.73 -1.43
CA LEU A 44 13.12 -2.69 -0.03
C LEU A 44 14.15 -3.75 0.36
N PRO A 45 14.99 -3.54 1.37
CA PRO A 45 15.75 -4.62 1.99
C PRO A 45 14.84 -5.76 2.48
N ARG A 46 15.32 -7.01 2.43
CA ARG A 46 14.55 -8.20 2.90
C ARG A 46 13.95 -8.03 4.31
N PRO A 47 14.65 -7.45 5.31
CA PRO A 47 14.12 -7.26 6.66
C PRO A 47 12.84 -6.39 6.70
N MET A 48 12.65 -5.48 5.73
CA MET A 48 11.50 -4.58 5.69
C MET A 48 10.30 -5.16 4.92
N ARG A 49 10.37 -6.42 4.43
CA ARG A 49 9.34 -7.06 3.57
C ARG A 49 8.48 -8.10 4.28
N LEU A 50 8.49 -8.13 5.62
CA LEU A 50 7.90 -9.20 6.43
C LEU A 50 6.37 -9.22 6.39
N THR A 51 5.73 -8.22 6.97
CA THR A 51 4.27 -8.15 7.09
C THR A 51 3.80 -6.74 6.77
N ARG A 52 2.49 -6.59 6.53
CA ARG A 52 1.90 -5.27 6.28
C ARG A 52 0.55 -5.13 6.98
N THR A 53 0.38 -4.02 7.68
CA THR A 53 -0.87 -3.57 8.32
C THR A 53 -1.43 -2.36 7.58
N TYR A 54 -2.75 -2.24 7.59
CA TYR A 54 -3.41 -1.60 6.47
C TYR A 54 -4.89 -1.29 6.84
N ASP A 55 -5.34 -0.03 6.70
CA ASP A 55 -6.73 0.45 6.91
C ASP A 55 -7.78 0.05 5.83
N ARG A 56 -9.07 -0.17 6.12
CA ARG A 56 -10.04 -0.84 5.21
C ARG A 56 -10.53 -0.04 3.98
N GLY A 57 -9.77 0.92 3.45
CA GLY A 57 -10.15 1.70 2.27
C GLY A 57 -10.43 0.88 1.00
N GLN A 58 -11.26 1.41 0.09
CA GLN A 58 -11.69 0.72 -1.14
C GLN A 58 -10.52 0.39 -2.08
N GLU A 59 -9.40 1.11 -1.97
CA GLU A 59 -8.16 0.79 -2.67
C GLU A 59 -7.57 -0.61 -2.33
N ARG A 60 -8.17 -1.31 -1.35
CA ARG A 60 -7.75 -2.64 -0.85
C ARG A 60 -8.51 -3.81 -1.44
N ALA A 61 -9.45 -3.58 -2.34
CA ALA A 61 -10.24 -4.66 -2.93
C ALA A 61 -9.38 -5.79 -3.51
N GLN A 62 -8.14 -5.50 -3.93
CA GLN A 62 -7.19 -6.48 -4.48
C GLN A 62 -6.13 -7.02 -3.50
N HIS A 63 -6.31 -6.90 -2.17
CA HIS A 63 -5.32 -7.38 -1.19
C HIS A 63 -5.02 -8.88 -1.30
N GLN A 64 -6.00 -9.73 -1.63
CA GLN A 64 -5.78 -11.16 -1.84
C GLN A 64 -4.82 -11.43 -3.01
N ARG A 65 -4.97 -10.69 -4.12
CA ARG A 65 -4.04 -10.76 -5.26
C ARG A 65 -2.64 -10.30 -4.86
N PHE A 66 -2.56 -9.22 -4.09
CA PHE A 66 -1.30 -8.74 -3.54
C PHE A 66 -0.60 -9.79 -2.66
N THR A 67 -1.32 -10.45 -1.76
CA THR A 67 -0.77 -11.53 -0.93
C THR A 67 -0.26 -12.70 -1.77
N ARG A 68 -1.00 -13.10 -2.82
CA ARG A 68 -0.56 -14.14 -3.75
C ARG A 68 0.74 -13.77 -4.47
N GLU A 69 0.85 -12.54 -4.96
CA GLU A 69 2.05 -12.06 -5.67
C GLU A 69 3.25 -11.85 -4.74
N THR A 70 3.00 -11.41 -3.51
CA THR A 70 4.06 -11.04 -2.57
C THR A 70 4.46 -12.17 -1.62
N ARG A 71 3.63 -13.21 -1.54
CA ARG A 71 3.68 -14.32 -0.57
C ARG A 71 3.80 -13.84 0.87
N ARG A 72 3.13 -12.73 1.22
CA ARG A 72 3.14 -12.15 2.58
C ARG A 72 1.74 -11.83 3.07
N PRO A 73 1.50 -12.02 4.39
CA PRO A 73 0.22 -11.71 4.98
C PRO A 73 -0.03 -10.20 4.97
N VAL A 74 -1.29 -9.86 4.72
CA VAL A 74 -1.82 -8.51 4.84
C VAL A 74 -2.84 -8.54 5.98
N TYR A 75 -2.65 -7.70 6.98
CA TYR A 75 -3.55 -7.58 8.12
C TYR A 75 -4.37 -6.30 7.99
N GLY A 76 -5.70 -6.44 8.16
CA GLY A 76 -6.63 -5.33 8.16
C GLY A 76 -6.91 -4.81 9.57
N ALA A 77 -7.11 -3.50 9.71
CA ALA A 77 -7.63 -2.92 10.96
C ALA A 77 -8.99 -3.52 11.33
N HIS A 78 -9.35 -3.49 12.62
CA HIS A 78 -10.71 -3.84 13.08
C HIS A 78 -11.70 -2.77 12.58
N PRO A 79 -12.95 -3.11 12.18
CA PRO A 79 -13.88 -2.08 11.73
C PRO A 79 -14.12 -1.07 12.87
N GLN A 80 -14.20 0.22 12.51
CA GLN A 80 -14.50 1.32 13.43
C GLN A 80 -13.48 1.52 14.58
N ARG A 81 -12.28 0.96 14.46
CA ARG A 81 -11.18 1.15 15.42
C ARG A 81 -9.92 1.59 14.67
N PRO A 82 -9.60 2.90 14.69
CA PRO A 82 -8.40 3.43 14.03
C PRO A 82 -7.11 2.95 14.69
#